data_AF-A0A7L0UEF2-F1
#
_entry.id   AF-A0A7L0UEF2-F1
#
_cell.length_a   1.000
_cell.length_b   1.000
_cell.length_c   1.000
_cell.angle_alpha   90.00
_cell.angle_beta   90.00
_cell.angle_gamma   90.00
#
_symmetry.space_group_name_H-M   'P 1'
#
loop_
_entity.id
_entity.type
_entity.pdbx_description
1 polymer ?
#
loop_
_entity_poly.entity_id
_entity_poly.type
_entity_poly.pdbx_seq_one_letter_code
_entity_poly.pdbx_strand_id
1 'polypeptide(L)'
;GIVVLGLNRSHAKNALNKNLLKMMSKAVDALKSDKKVRTVIFRSEVPGIFCAGADLKERAKMHSSEVSSFVSKARATINEMANLPVPTIAAIDGTALGGGLELALACDIRVAASSAKMGLVETKLAIIPGAGGTQRLPRTIGVSLAKELIFSARVVDGEEAKSIGLISHVVEQNEAGDAAYRRALALAREFLPQGPVAMRVAKLAINQGMEVDLVTGLAIEEACYAQTIPTKDRIEGLLAFKEKRPPRYKGE
;
A
#
# COMPACT_ATOMS: atom_id res chain seq x y z
N GLY A 1 9.57 1.01 -15.09
CA GLY A 1 10.16 0.48 -13.85
C GLY A 1 9.28 0.86 -12.68
N ILE A 2 9.30 2.13 -12.27
CA ILE A 2 8.41 2.67 -11.24
C ILE A 2 7.16 3.25 -11.91
N VAL A 3 5.98 2.98 -11.35
CA VAL A 3 4.73 3.68 -11.70
C VAL A 3 4.21 4.43 -10.47
N VAL A 4 3.67 5.62 -10.69
CA VAL A 4 3.11 6.45 -9.62
C VAL A 4 1.60 6.59 -9.87
N LEU A 5 0.80 6.27 -8.85
CA LEU A 5 -0.63 6.53 -8.81
C LEU A 5 -0.88 7.73 -7.88
N GLY A 6 -1.15 8.88 -8.49
CA GLY A 6 -1.44 10.14 -7.80
C GLY A 6 -2.93 10.37 -7.61
N LEU A 7 -3.36 10.58 -6.36
CA LEU A 7 -4.70 11.10 -6.06
C LEU A 7 -4.70 12.63 -6.25
N ASN A 8 -5.56 13.11 -7.14
CA ASN A 8 -5.68 14.53 -7.48
C ASN A 8 -7.15 15.00 -7.48
N ARG A 9 -7.69 15.20 -6.27
CA ARG A 9 -9.06 15.69 -6.05
C ARG A 9 -9.08 16.65 -4.86
N SER A 10 -8.34 17.75 -4.99
CA SER A 10 -8.10 18.76 -3.94
C SER A 10 -9.39 19.32 -3.31
N HIS A 11 -10.38 19.69 -4.12
CA HIS A 11 -11.67 20.24 -3.67
C HIS A 11 -12.45 19.34 -2.69
N ALA A 12 -12.14 18.04 -2.67
CA ALA A 12 -12.76 17.06 -1.80
C ALA A 12 -11.76 16.30 -0.94
N LYS A 13 -10.55 16.85 -0.74
CA LYS A 13 -9.51 16.26 0.11
C LYS A 13 -9.18 14.79 -0.27
N ASN A 14 -9.18 14.50 -1.58
CA ASN A 14 -9.02 13.15 -2.12
C ASN A 14 -9.98 12.09 -1.56
N ALA A 15 -11.14 12.50 -1.06
CA ALA A 15 -12.11 11.56 -0.53
C ALA A 15 -12.59 10.58 -1.61
N LEU A 16 -12.70 9.31 -1.22
CA LEU A 16 -13.09 8.16 -2.03
C LEU A 16 -14.59 8.23 -2.35
N ASN A 17 -14.90 8.78 -3.52
CA ASN A 17 -16.25 8.75 -4.10
C ASN A 17 -16.40 7.59 -5.11
N LYS A 18 -17.63 7.33 -5.60
CA LYS A 18 -17.89 6.27 -6.59
C LYS A 18 -16.96 6.36 -7.82
N ASN A 19 -16.73 7.57 -8.35
CA ASN A 19 -15.90 7.77 -9.54
C ASN A 19 -14.41 7.48 -9.29
N LEU A 20 -13.85 7.99 -8.19
CA LEU A 20 -12.45 7.78 -7.83
C LEU A 20 -12.17 6.30 -7.59
N LEU A 21 -13.07 5.58 -6.91
CA LEU A 21 -12.96 4.13 -6.74
C LEU A 21 -13.00 3.38 -8.08
N LYS A 22 -13.87 3.80 -9.01
CA LYS A 22 -13.93 3.22 -10.37
C LYS A 22 -12.62 3.43 -11.13
N MET A 23 -12.07 4.64 -11.09
CA MET A 23 -10.78 4.97 -11.74
C MET A 23 -9.62 4.20 -11.11
N MET A 24 -9.59 4.10 -9.77
CA MET A 24 -8.59 3.35 -9.02
C MET A 24 -8.65 1.85 -9.36
N SER A 25 -9.84 1.25 -9.37
CA SER A 25 -10.03 -0.15 -9.77
C SER A 25 -9.51 -0.40 -11.18
N LYS A 26 -9.85 0.46 -12.15
CA LYS A 26 -9.34 0.37 -13.53
C LYS A 26 -7.81 0.48 -13.61
N ALA A 27 -7.22 1.40 -12.84
CA ALA A 27 -5.77 1.58 -12.82
C ALA A 27 -5.05 0.39 -12.19
N VAL A 28 -5.56 -0.14 -11.07
CA VAL A 28 -5.03 -1.34 -10.42
C VAL A 28 -5.11 -2.55 -11.36
N ASP A 29 -6.24 -2.74 -12.05
CA ASP A 29 -6.39 -3.84 -13.02
C ASP A 29 -5.40 -3.75 -14.18
N ALA A 30 -5.16 -2.55 -14.71
CA ALA A 30 -4.15 -2.34 -15.74
C ALA A 30 -2.73 -2.66 -15.24
N LEU A 31 -2.41 -2.36 -13.97
CA LEU A 31 -1.10 -2.63 -13.39
C LEU A 31 -0.86 -4.11 -13.08
N LYS A 32 -1.90 -4.90 -12.81
CA LYS A 32 -1.76 -6.35 -12.56
C LYS A 32 -1.09 -7.08 -13.73
N SER A 33 -1.39 -6.68 -14.96
CA SER A 33 -0.89 -7.33 -16.18
C SER A 33 0.33 -6.65 -16.81
N ASP A 34 0.75 -5.48 -16.32
CA ASP A 34 1.91 -4.76 -16.85
C ASP A 34 3.23 -5.43 -16.40
N LYS A 35 3.92 -6.04 -17.37
CA LYS A 35 5.20 -6.72 -17.16
C LYS A 35 6.39 -5.76 -17.02
N LYS A 36 6.26 -4.49 -17.40
CA LYS A 36 7.32 -3.46 -17.31
C LYS A 36 7.40 -2.81 -15.93
N VAL A 37 6.35 -2.94 -15.13
CA VAL A 37 6.30 -2.42 -13.76
C VAL A 37 7.10 -3.33 -12.85
N ARG A 38 7.95 -2.70 -12.03
CA ARG A 38 8.77 -3.32 -10.98
C ARG A 38 8.41 -2.80 -9.58
N THR A 39 7.82 -1.62 -9.46
CA THR A 39 7.33 -1.04 -8.17
C THR A 39 6.23 -0.03 -8.45
N VAL A 40 5.24 0.08 -7.56
CA VAL A 40 4.17 1.08 -7.63
C VAL A 40 4.22 1.97 -6.39
N ILE A 41 4.10 3.29 -6.58
CA ILE A 41 3.98 4.26 -5.49
C ILE A 41 2.58 4.87 -5.52
N PHE A 42 1.89 4.80 -4.39
CA PHE A 42 0.62 5.51 -4.16
C PHE A 42 0.91 6.79 -3.41
N ARG A 43 0.52 7.93 -3.97
CA ARG A 43 0.67 9.25 -3.35
C ARG A 43 -0.55 10.12 -3.58
N SER A 44 -0.59 11.29 -2.96
CA SER A 44 -1.43 12.38 -3.43
C SER A 44 -0.62 13.48 -4.08
N GLU A 45 -1.14 14.05 -5.17
CA GLU A 45 -0.68 15.28 -5.81
C GLU A 45 -1.15 16.57 -5.11
N VAL A 46 -1.91 16.46 -4.01
CA VAL A 46 -2.48 17.57 -3.26
C VAL A 46 -1.67 17.78 -1.97
N PRO A 47 -0.96 18.90 -1.82
CA PRO A 47 -0.18 19.18 -0.60
C PRO A 47 -1.01 19.07 0.69
N GLY A 48 -0.42 18.47 1.72
CA GLY A 48 -1.04 18.32 3.05
C GLY A 48 -2.18 17.30 3.15
N ILE A 49 -2.56 16.64 2.05
CA ILE A 49 -3.65 15.66 2.03
C ILE A 49 -3.20 14.40 1.28
N PHE A 50 -3.20 13.25 1.95
CA PHE A 50 -3.10 11.98 1.26
C PHE A 50 -4.48 11.53 0.77
N CYS A 51 -5.37 11.19 1.70
CA CYS A 51 -6.75 10.80 1.43
C CYS A 51 -7.59 10.91 2.71
N ALA A 52 -8.66 11.70 2.67
CA ALA A 52 -9.56 11.89 3.81
C ALA A 52 -10.54 10.71 4.05
N GLY A 53 -10.42 9.62 3.30
CA GLY A 53 -11.30 8.45 3.42
C GLY A 53 -12.58 8.60 2.62
N ALA A 54 -13.70 8.15 3.16
CA ALA A 54 -15.00 8.21 2.50
C ALA A 54 -15.45 9.67 2.19
N ASP A 55 -15.97 9.92 0.99
CA ASP A 55 -16.67 11.19 0.68
C ASP A 55 -18.02 11.25 1.43
N LEU A 56 -18.01 11.87 2.62
CA LEU A 56 -19.17 11.97 3.51
C LEU A 56 -20.36 12.70 2.85
N LYS A 57 -20.12 13.63 1.92
CA LYS A 57 -21.20 14.32 1.19
C LYS A 57 -21.96 13.37 0.27
N GLU A 58 -21.26 12.42 -0.33
CA GLU A 58 -21.88 11.37 -1.13
C GLU A 58 -22.57 10.34 -0.23
N ARG A 59 -21.94 9.97 0.90
CA ARG A 59 -22.48 9.00 1.88
C ARG A 59 -23.81 9.46 2.47
N ALA A 60 -23.93 10.74 2.81
CA ALA A 60 -25.17 11.32 3.34
C ALA A 60 -26.37 11.25 2.36
N LYS A 61 -26.12 11.04 1.07
CA LYS A 61 -27.16 10.93 0.03
C LYS A 61 -27.48 9.48 -0.36
N MET A 62 -26.74 8.50 0.16
CA MET A 62 -26.96 7.09 -0.17
C MET A 62 -28.11 6.53 0.66
N HIS A 63 -28.97 5.75 0.02
CA HIS A 63 -29.92 4.91 0.75
C HIS A 63 -29.18 3.78 1.46
N SER A 64 -29.71 3.26 2.58
CA SER A 64 -29.08 2.19 3.36
C SER A 64 -28.73 0.94 2.53
N SER A 65 -29.56 0.61 1.54
CA SER A 65 -29.34 -0.48 0.59
C SER A 65 -28.11 -0.27 -0.32
N GLU A 66 -27.70 0.97 -0.58
CA GLU A 66 -26.53 1.29 -1.41
C GLU A 66 -25.22 1.29 -0.60
N VAL A 67 -25.28 1.60 0.69
CA VAL A 67 -24.11 1.78 1.55
C VAL A 67 -23.26 0.52 1.59
N SER A 68 -23.88 -0.65 1.79
CA SER A 68 -23.17 -1.93 1.86
C SER A 68 -22.43 -2.25 0.57
N SER A 69 -23.06 -2.01 -0.59
CA SER A 69 -22.45 -2.22 -1.91
C SER A 69 -21.27 -1.29 -2.12
N PHE A 70 -21.43 0.00 -1.78
CA PHE A 70 -20.35 0.98 -1.88
C PHE A 70 -19.13 0.61 -1.02
N VAL A 71 -19.34 0.29 0.26
CA VAL A 71 -18.26 -0.04 1.19
C VAL A 71 -17.57 -1.35 0.76
N SER A 72 -18.34 -2.33 0.30
CA SER A 72 -17.79 -3.59 -0.23
C SER A 72 -16.96 -3.37 -1.49
N LYS A 73 -17.37 -2.47 -2.40
CA LYS A 73 -16.58 -2.10 -3.57
C LYS A 73 -15.28 -1.41 -3.18
N ALA A 74 -15.31 -0.49 -2.21
CA ALA A 74 -14.10 0.16 -1.68
C ALA A 74 -13.13 -0.87 -1.08
N ARG A 75 -13.64 -1.80 -0.25
CA ARG A 75 -12.86 -2.90 0.33
C ARG A 75 -12.24 -3.80 -0.75
N ALA A 76 -13.02 -4.17 -1.75
CA ALA A 76 -12.55 -5.01 -2.86
C ALA A 76 -11.42 -4.31 -3.62
N THR A 77 -11.60 -3.05 -4.02
CA THR A 77 -10.56 -2.29 -4.74
C THR A 77 -9.28 -2.11 -3.92
N ILE A 78 -9.39 -1.83 -2.62
CA ILE A 78 -8.21 -1.76 -1.73
C ILE A 78 -7.55 -3.14 -1.58
N ASN A 79 -8.32 -4.23 -1.58
CA ASN A 79 -7.76 -5.58 -1.56
C ASN A 79 -7.07 -5.96 -2.88
N GLU A 80 -7.59 -5.53 -4.02
CA GLU A 80 -6.94 -5.72 -5.32
C GLU A 80 -5.59 -5.00 -5.38
N MET A 81 -5.50 -3.83 -4.75
CA MET A 81 -4.26 -3.07 -4.63
C MET A 81 -3.22 -3.79 -3.76
N ALA A 82 -3.64 -4.39 -2.63
CA ALA A 82 -2.77 -5.21 -1.79
C ALA A 82 -2.17 -6.40 -2.55
N ASN A 83 -2.94 -6.95 -3.50
CA ASN A 83 -2.55 -8.09 -4.33
C ASN A 83 -1.84 -7.71 -5.64
N LEU A 84 -1.41 -6.46 -5.81
CA LEU A 84 -0.55 -6.11 -6.95
C LEU A 84 0.73 -6.96 -6.92
N PRO A 85 1.19 -7.48 -8.06
CA PRO A 85 2.27 -8.48 -8.10
C PRO A 85 3.65 -7.91 -7.71
N VAL A 86 3.80 -6.59 -7.71
CA VAL A 86 5.06 -5.90 -7.45
C VAL A 86 5.03 -5.19 -6.09
N PRO A 87 6.19 -4.83 -5.52
CA PRO A 87 6.26 -3.97 -4.35
C PRO A 87 5.42 -2.70 -4.50
N THR A 88 4.67 -2.36 -3.45
CA THR A 88 3.85 -1.15 -3.35
C THR A 88 4.29 -0.29 -2.17
N ILE A 89 4.38 1.02 -2.38
CA ILE A 89 4.76 1.99 -1.35
C ILE A 89 3.69 3.08 -1.26
N ALA A 90 3.18 3.34 -0.05
CA ALA A 90 2.37 4.52 0.22
C ALA A 90 3.26 5.68 0.68
N ALA A 91 3.20 6.80 -0.03
CA ALA A 91 3.87 8.05 0.32
C ALA A 91 2.86 9.04 0.94
N ILE A 92 2.93 9.19 2.26
CA ILE A 92 1.96 9.91 3.07
C ILE A 92 2.54 11.28 3.47
N ASP A 93 2.44 12.24 2.55
CA ASP A 93 2.86 13.63 2.76
C ASP A 93 1.81 14.51 3.48
N GLY A 94 0.69 13.90 3.89
CA GLY A 94 -0.44 14.63 4.43
C GLY A 94 -1.49 13.74 5.09
N THR A 95 -2.67 14.31 5.31
CA THR A 95 -3.73 13.66 6.09
C THR A 95 -4.24 12.36 5.43
N ALA A 96 -4.20 11.24 6.15
CA ALA A 96 -4.67 9.91 5.74
C ALA A 96 -5.67 9.34 6.77
N LEU A 97 -6.97 9.52 6.53
CA LEU A 97 -8.03 9.11 7.47
C LEU A 97 -8.93 8.03 6.90
N GLY A 98 -9.39 7.13 7.76
CA GLY A 98 -10.31 6.05 7.41
C GLY A 98 -9.86 5.29 6.17
N GLY A 99 -10.70 5.25 5.13
CA GLY A 99 -10.37 4.66 3.83
C GLY A 99 -9.02 5.09 3.21
N GLY A 100 -8.51 6.28 3.54
CA GLY A 100 -7.17 6.73 3.13
C GLY A 100 -6.05 6.00 3.86
N LEU A 101 -6.17 5.79 5.17
CA LEU A 101 -5.23 4.94 5.91
C LEU A 101 -5.42 3.46 5.55
N GLU A 102 -6.64 3.00 5.30
CA GLU A 102 -6.91 1.63 4.84
C GLU A 102 -6.28 1.34 3.47
N LEU A 103 -6.23 2.35 2.57
CA LEU A 103 -5.47 2.30 1.33
C LEU A 103 -3.97 2.19 1.63
N ALA A 104 -3.42 3.05 2.50
CA ALA A 104 -1.99 2.98 2.84
C ALA A 104 -1.61 1.63 3.50
N LEU A 105 -2.47 1.07 4.34
CA LEU A 105 -2.29 -0.26 4.97
C LEU A 105 -2.31 -1.41 3.97
N ALA A 106 -2.90 -1.22 2.79
CA ALA A 106 -2.85 -2.19 1.72
C ALA A 106 -1.58 -2.07 0.85
N CYS A 107 -0.75 -1.05 1.05
CA CYS A 107 0.59 -1.04 0.48
C CYS A 107 1.55 -1.89 1.33
N ASP A 108 2.56 -2.49 0.70
CA ASP A 108 3.55 -3.31 1.40
C ASP A 108 4.35 -2.46 2.41
N ILE A 109 4.70 -1.23 2.00
CA ILE A 109 5.51 -0.31 2.79
C ILE A 109 4.82 1.06 2.87
N ARG A 110 4.95 1.73 4.02
CA ARG A 110 4.46 3.09 4.25
C ARG A 110 5.62 4.00 4.66
N VAL A 111 5.68 5.16 4.03
CA VAL A 111 6.57 6.27 4.34
C VAL A 111 5.71 7.49 4.60
N ALA A 112 5.98 8.25 5.66
CA ALA A 112 5.22 9.47 5.95
C ALA A 112 6.13 10.63 6.33
N ALA A 113 5.62 11.84 6.11
CA ALA A 113 6.20 13.04 6.70
C ALA A 113 5.90 13.07 8.21
N SER A 114 6.81 13.61 9.03
CA SER A 114 6.62 13.75 10.49
C SER A 114 5.34 14.54 10.83
N SER A 115 5.02 15.55 10.02
CA SER A 115 3.82 16.38 10.15
C SER A 115 2.53 15.74 9.60
N ALA A 116 2.62 14.63 8.87
CA ALA A 116 1.44 13.94 8.35
C ALA A 116 0.58 13.40 9.50
N LYS A 117 -0.74 13.39 9.31
CA LYS A 117 -1.70 12.91 10.32
C LYS A 117 -2.47 11.71 9.78
N MET A 118 -2.59 10.65 10.57
CA MET A 118 -3.25 9.42 10.14
C MET A 118 -4.08 8.76 11.26
N GLY A 119 -5.17 8.11 10.90
CA GLY A 119 -6.02 7.44 11.87
C GLY A 119 -7.30 6.84 11.30
N LEU A 120 -7.86 5.88 12.04
CA LEU A 120 -9.17 5.28 11.79
C LEU A 120 -10.16 5.87 12.80
N VAL A 121 -10.94 6.86 12.35
CA VAL A 121 -11.81 7.68 13.21
C VAL A 121 -13.28 7.31 13.13
N GLU A 122 -13.60 6.19 12.48
CA GLU A 122 -14.95 5.74 12.14
C GLU A 122 -15.89 5.60 13.34
N THR A 123 -15.36 5.21 14.51
CA THR A 123 -16.18 5.01 15.72
C THR A 123 -16.76 6.32 16.26
N LYS A 124 -16.13 7.48 15.99
CA LYS A 124 -16.74 8.81 16.24
C LYS A 124 -17.95 9.11 15.36
N LEU A 125 -18.11 8.38 14.27
CA LEU A 125 -19.24 8.48 13.33
C LEU A 125 -20.22 7.31 13.50
N ALA A 126 -20.14 6.58 14.62
CA ALA A 126 -20.95 5.39 14.90
C ALA A 126 -20.86 4.28 13.83
N ILE A 127 -19.71 4.19 13.15
CA ILE A 127 -19.39 3.14 12.19
C ILE A 127 -18.01 2.53 12.51
N ILE A 128 -17.57 1.56 11.71
CA ILE A 128 -16.25 0.92 11.86
C ILE A 128 -15.43 1.07 10.58
N PRO A 129 -14.09 0.90 10.64
CA PRO A 129 -13.25 0.87 9.44
C PRO A 129 -13.72 -0.21 8.47
N GLY A 130 -14.15 0.24 7.29
CA GLY A 130 -14.97 -0.57 6.38
C GLY A 130 -14.22 -1.21 5.22
N ALA A 131 -13.02 -0.72 4.88
CA ALA A 131 -12.24 -1.19 3.74
C ALA A 131 -11.02 -2.07 4.12
N GLY A 132 -11.03 -2.61 5.34
CA GLY A 132 -10.09 -3.63 5.82
C GLY A 132 -9.19 -3.18 6.97
N GLY A 133 -9.38 -1.98 7.50
CA GLY A 133 -8.63 -1.42 8.63
C GLY A 133 -8.72 -2.28 9.88
N THR A 134 -9.87 -2.88 10.17
CA THR A 134 -10.05 -3.82 11.29
C THR A 134 -9.22 -5.11 11.16
N GLN A 135 -8.68 -5.40 9.97
CA GLN A 135 -7.87 -6.59 9.71
C GLN A 135 -6.39 -6.24 9.54
N ARG A 136 -6.08 -5.22 8.74
CA ARG A 136 -4.70 -4.84 8.41
C ARG A 136 -4.01 -4.07 9.52
N LEU A 137 -4.72 -3.19 10.24
CA LEU A 137 -4.14 -2.45 11.35
C LEU A 137 -3.62 -3.38 12.46
N PRO A 138 -4.41 -4.33 13.01
CA PRO A 138 -3.91 -5.24 14.05
C PRO A 138 -2.79 -6.17 13.56
N ARG A 139 -2.76 -6.53 12.28
CA ARG A 139 -1.63 -7.27 11.68
C ARG A 139 -0.36 -6.43 11.55
N THR A 140 -0.49 -5.10 11.50
CA THR A 140 0.64 -4.17 11.34
C THR A 140 1.24 -3.75 12.68
N ILE A 141 0.40 -3.40 13.66
CA ILE A 141 0.85 -2.78 14.94
C ILE A 141 0.48 -3.61 16.17
N GLY A 142 -0.03 -4.83 15.97
CA GLY A 142 -0.54 -5.67 17.05
C GLY A 142 -1.97 -5.31 17.48
N VAL A 143 -2.63 -6.29 18.10
CA VAL A 143 -4.07 -6.20 18.45
C VAL A 143 -4.35 -5.10 19.47
N SER A 144 -3.50 -4.92 20.48
CA SER A 144 -3.72 -3.97 21.57
C SER A 144 -3.76 -2.53 21.06
N LEU A 145 -2.70 -2.10 20.37
CA LEU A 145 -2.60 -0.75 19.83
C LEU A 145 -3.66 -0.49 18.76
N ALA A 146 -3.95 -1.47 17.90
CA ALA A 146 -5.01 -1.33 16.90
C ALA A 146 -6.38 -1.10 17.55
N LYS A 147 -6.72 -1.82 18.63
CA LYS A 147 -7.94 -1.58 19.39
C LYS A 147 -7.93 -0.21 20.05
N GLU A 148 -6.83 0.19 20.70
CA GLU A 148 -6.71 1.51 21.31
C GLU A 148 -7.02 2.63 20.30
N LEU A 149 -6.37 2.60 19.12
CA LEU A 149 -6.58 3.61 18.09
C LEU A 149 -8.00 3.60 17.52
N ILE A 150 -8.58 2.43 17.24
CA ILE A 150 -9.93 2.32 16.69
C ILE A 150 -10.99 2.72 17.73
N PHE A 151 -10.86 2.28 18.99
CA PHE A 151 -11.82 2.59 20.05
C PHE A 151 -11.79 4.07 20.42
N SER A 152 -10.60 4.67 20.50
CA SER A 152 -10.45 6.11 20.79
C SER A 152 -10.69 7.01 19.58
N ALA A 153 -10.68 6.45 18.36
CA ALA A 153 -10.65 7.20 17.12
C ALA A 153 -9.56 8.30 17.15
N ARG A 154 -8.38 7.94 17.66
CA ARG A 154 -7.22 8.84 17.78
C ARG A 154 -6.55 8.99 16.42
N VAL A 155 -6.09 10.21 16.16
CA VAL A 155 -5.23 10.54 15.02
C VAL A 155 -3.81 10.68 15.55
N VAL A 156 -2.88 9.96 14.94
CA VAL A 156 -1.46 10.00 15.25
C VAL A 156 -0.72 10.78 14.17
N ASP A 157 0.48 11.28 14.47
CA ASP A 157 1.34 11.91 13.47
C ASP A 157 2.42 10.98 12.93
N GLY A 158 3.31 11.49 12.07
CA GLY A 158 4.34 10.67 11.44
C GLY A 158 5.34 10.09 12.45
N GLU A 159 5.68 10.83 13.50
CA GLU A 159 6.61 10.37 14.54
C GLU A 159 5.98 9.27 15.40
N GLU A 160 4.76 9.51 15.89
CA GLU A 160 4.02 8.49 16.65
C GLU A 160 3.71 7.27 15.76
N ALA A 161 3.31 7.46 14.51
CA ALA A 161 3.09 6.36 13.57
C ALA A 161 4.35 5.52 13.36
N LYS A 162 5.54 6.15 13.38
CA LYS A 162 6.81 5.43 13.30
C LYS A 162 7.10 4.66 14.59
N SER A 163 6.87 5.26 15.75
CA SER A 163 7.15 4.63 17.05
C SER A 163 6.30 3.39 17.31
N ILE A 164 5.05 3.39 16.86
CA ILE A 164 4.12 2.24 16.98
C ILE A 164 4.24 1.21 15.85
N GLY A 165 5.15 1.43 14.88
CA GLY A 165 5.33 0.52 13.74
C GLY A 165 4.26 0.62 12.64
N LEU A 166 3.41 1.64 12.65
CA LEU A 166 2.42 1.87 11.59
C LEU A 166 3.10 2.20 10.25
N ILE A 167 4.23 2.91 10.29
CA ILE A 167 5.05 3.23 9.12
C ILE A 167 6.51 2.80 9.30
N SER A 168 7.17 2.51 8.18
CA SER A 168 8.57 2.05 8.18
C SER A 168 9.57 3.19 8.14
N HIS A 169 9.19 4.35 7.61
CA HIS A 169 10.06 5.53 7.53
C HIS A 169 9.27 6.79 7.83
N VAL A 170 9.82 7.63 8.72
CA VAL A 170 9.40 9.01 8.93
C VAL A 170 10.46 9.93 8.35
N VAL A 171 10.04 11.02 7.73
CA VAL A 171 10.93 12.06 7.18
C VAL A 171 10.42 13.44 7.55
N GLU A 172 11.30 14.40 7.75
CA GLU A 172 10.90 15.80 7.92
C GLU A 172 10.27 16.32 6.63
N GLN A 173 9.16 17.08 6.75
CA GLN A 173 8.48 17.60 5.57
C GLN A 173 9.29 18.73 4.93
N ASN A 174 9.35 18.75 3.60
CA ASN A 174 10.04 19.80 2.85
C ASN A 174 9.05 20.89 2.39
N GLU A 175 9.58 22.00 1.87
CA GLU A 175 8.77 23.13 1.37
C GLU A 175 7.82 22.73 0.24
N ALA A 176 8.20 21.75 -0.59
CA ALA A 176 7.37 21.26 -1.69
C ALA A 176 6.21 20.35 -1.22
N GLY A 177 6.21 19.93 0.04
CA GLY A 177 5.21 19.02 0.58
C GLY A 177 5.26 17.61 -0.03
N ASP A 178 6.45 17.13 -0.42
CA ASP A 178 6.64 15.85 -1.10
C ASP A 178 7.77 14.98 -0.51
N ALA A 179 8.18 15.22 0.73
CA ALA A 179 9.32 14.52 1.34
C ALA A 179 9.09 13.00 1.43
N ALA A 180 7.90 12.54 1.82
CA ALA A 180 7.57 11.12 1.88
C ALA A 180 7.59 10.50 0.48
N TYR A 181 7.10 11.21 -0.54
CA TYR A 181 7.20 10.78 -1.94
C TYR A 181 8.65 10.68 -2.42
N ARG A 182 9.53 11.64 -2.09
CA ARG A 182 10.96 11.55 -2.43
C ARG A 182 11.62 10.33 -1.78
N ARG A 183 11.32 10.07 -0.51
CA ARG A 183 11.82 8.88 0.19
C ARG A 183 11.26 7.58 -0.41
N ALA A 184 9.98 7.56 -0.79
CA ALA A 184 9.37 6.43 -1.49
C ALA A 184 10.01 6.18 -2.86
N LEU A 185 10.34 7.23 -3.62
CA LEU A 185 11.06 7.12 -4.89
C LEU A 185 12.49 6.58 -4.70
N ALA A 186 13.20 7.03 -3.67
CA ALA A 186 14.52 6.50 -3.35
C ALA A 186 14.45 5.00 -3.04
N LEU A 187 13.53 4.60 -2.15
CA LEU A 187 13.30 3.20 -1.81
C LEU A 187 12.88 2.36 -3.03
N ALA A 188 12.00 2.88 -3.88
CA ALA A 188 11.62 2.19 -5.12
C ALA A 188 12.81 1.99 -6.07
N ARG A 189 13.79 2.91 -6.10
CA ARG A 189 15.02 2.75 -6.90
C ARG A 189 15.92 1.65 -6.35
N GLU A 190 15.92 1.42 -5.03
CA GLU A 190 16.63 0.31 -4.40
C GLU A 190 16.09 -1.06 -4.83
N PHE A 191 14.81 -1.13 -5.25
CA PHE A 191 14.13 -2.35 -5.71
C PHE A 191 14.30 -2.67 -7.20
N LEU A 192 14.73 -1.69 -8.01
CA LEU A 192 14.85 -1.89 -9.47
C LEU A 192 15.94 -2.89 -9.89
N PRO A 193 17.10 -2.97 -9.22
CA PRO A 193 18.17 -3.89 -9.61
C PRO A 193 17.86 -5.37 -9.37
N GLN A 194 16.84 -5.73 -8.59
CA GLN A 194 16.53 -7.12 -8.27
C GLN A 194 15.81 -7.84 -9.44
N GLY A 195 15.88 -9.17 -9.43
CA GLY A 195 15.25 -10.03 -10.43
C GLY A 195 13.72 -9.89 -10.43
N PRO A 196 13.07 -9.43 -11.52
CA PRO A 196 11.64 -9.14 -11.50
C PRO A 196 10.76 -10.35 -11.16
N VAL A 197 11.11 -11.55 -11.64
CA VAL A 197 10.36 -12.78 -11.30
C VAL A 197 10.49 -13.08 -9.81
N ALA A 198 11.72 -13.04 -9.28
CA ALA A 198 12.00 -13.28 -7.87
C ALA A 198 11.24 -12.30 -6.94
N MET A 199 11.20 -11.00 -7.29
CA MET A 199 10.47 -9.99 -6.50
C MET A 199 8.97 -10.29 -6.43
N ARG A 200 8.36 -10.73 -7.53
CA ARG A 200 6.92 -11.05 -7.58
C ARG A 200 6.58 -12.29 -6.76
N VAL A 201 7.35 -13.37 -6.91
CA VAL A 201 7.11 -14.62 -6.17
C VAL A 201 7.51 -14.52 -4.70
N ALA A 202 8.48 -13.67 -4.34
CA ALA A 202 8.79 -13.36 -2.95
C ALA A 202 7.63 -12.66 -2.25
N LYS A 203 7.03 -11.65 -2.90
CA LYS A 203 5.81 -10.99 -2.39
C LYS A 203 4.67 -12.00 -2.22
N LEU A 204 4.48 -12.89 -3.20
CA LEU A 204 3.45 -13.93 -3.14
C LEU A 204 3.66 -14.85 -1.93
N ALA A 205 4.88 -15.36 -1.76
CA ALA A 205 5.24 -16.25 -0.65
C ALA A 205 5.01 -15.58 0.72
N ILE A 206 5.46 -14.33 0.89
CA ILE A 206 5.26 -13.58 2.14
C ILE A 206 3.77 -13.39 2.42
N ASN A 207 3.01 -12.87 1.44
CA ASN A 207 1.61 -12.53 1.67
C ASN A 207 0.74 -13.76 1.93
N GLN A 208 0.98 -14.87 1.22
CA GLN A 208 0.21 -16.09 1.41
C GLN A 208 0.68 -16.86 2.65
N GLY A 209 1.99 -16.97 2.86
CA GLY A 209 2.58 -17.69 3.99
C GLY A 209 2.20 -17.10 5.35
N MET A 210 2.05 -15.78 5.43
CA MET A 210 1.62 -15.09 6.66
C MET A 210 0.18 -15.39 7.08
N GLU A 211 -0.67 -15.91 6.19
CA GLU A 211 -2.08 -16.19 6.46
C GLU A 211 -2.38 -17.69 6.63
N VAL A 212 -1.35 -18.53 6.73
CA VAL A 212 -1.45 -19.98 6.97
C VAL A 212 -0.53 -20.41 8.10
N ASP A 213 -0.58 -21.69 8.49
CA ASP A 213 0.40 -22.26 9.41
C ASP A 213 1.80 -22.33 8.76
N LEU A 214 2.84 -22.39 9.58
CA LEU A 214 4.23 -22.36 9.11
C LEU A 214 4.56 -23.49 8.12
N VAL A 215 4.03 -24.70 8.31
CA VAL A 215 4.36 -25.84 7.44
C VAL A 215 3.77 -25.61 6.05
N THR A 216 2.52 -25.16 5.97
CA THR A 216 1.90 -24.76 4.71
C THR A 216 2.64 -23.57 4.08
N GLY A 217 3.07 -22.60 4.88
CA GLY A 217 3.88 -21.46 4.43
C GLY A 217 5.20 -21.88 3.77
N LEU A 218 5.91 -22.86 4.33
CA LEU A 218 7.14 -23.41 3.75
C LEU A 218 6.89 -24.12 2.41
N ALA A 219 5.76 -24.82 2.27
CA ALA A 219 5.39 -25.42 0.98
C ALA A 219 5.08 -24.36 -0.09
N ILE A 220 4.46 -23.24 0.30
CA ILE A 220 4.25 -22.08 -0.59
C ILE A 220 5.60 -21.46 -0.98
N GLU A 221 6.53 -21.32 -0.05
CA GLU A 221 7.89 -20.82 -0.32
C GLU A 221 8.61 -21.70 -1.35
N GLU A 222 8.59 -23.03 -1.18
CA GLU A 222 9.19 -23.98 -2.12
C GLU A 222 8.59 -23.81 -3.54
N ALA A 223 7.25 -23.73 -3.64
CA ALA A 223 6.56 -23.54 -4.92
C ALA A 223 6.89 -22.18 -5.57
N CYS A 224 7.07 -21.12 -4.78
CA CYS A 224 7.51 -19.81 -5.27
C CYS A 224 8.98 -19.84 -5.72
N TYR A 225 9.85 -20.48 -4.96
CA TYR A 225 11.27 -20.63 -5.29
C TYR A 225 11.46 -21.41 -6.60
N ALA A 226 10.71 -22.50 -6.79
CA ALA A 226 10.75 -23.33 -7.99
C ALA A 226 10.52 -22.53 -9.28
N GLN A 227 9.69 -21.47 -9.24
CA GLN A 227 9.44 -20.58 -10.39
C GLN A 227 10.68 -19.76 -10.80
N THR A 228 11.65 -19.55 -9.90
CA THR A 228 12.87 -18.80 -10.20
C THR A 228 13.95 -19.68 -10.85
N ILE A 229 13.91 -20.99 -10.64
CA ILE A 229 14.91 -21.96 -11.11
C ILE A 229 15.06 -21.95 -12.65
N PRO A 230 13.99 -21.98 -13.46
CA PRO A 230 14.12 -22.04 -14.92
C PRO A 230 14.34 -20.66 -15.58
N THR A 231 14.48 -19.58 -14.81
CA THR A 231 14.60 -18.22 -15.38
C THR A 231 15.99 -17.95 -15.94
N LYS A 232 16.05 -17.15 -17.00
CA LYS A 232 17.33 -16.62 -17.52
C LYS A 232 17.96 -15.64 -16.53
N ASP A 233 17.14 -14.90 -15.79
CA ASP A 233 17.61 -13.99 -14.74
C ASP A 233 18.43 -14.71 -13.67
N ARG A 234 18.06 -15.94 -13.26
CA ARG A 234 18.87 -16.72 -12.33
C ARG A 234 20.26 -17.03 -12.91
N ILE A 235 20.32 -17.42 -14.18
CA ILE A 235 21.58 -17.72 -14.88
C ILE A 235 22.44 -16.45 -15.00
N GLU A 236 21.83 -15.33 -15.38
CA GLU A 236 22.47 -14.01 -15.45
C GLU A 236 23.01 -13.56 -14.09
N GLY A 237 22.28 -13.82 -12.99
CA GLY A 237 22.75 -13.51 -11.64
C GLY A 237 24.04 -14.25 -11.29
N LEU A 238 24.09 -15.56 -11.58
CA LEU A 238 25.29 -16.38 -11.37
C LEU A 238 26.46 -15.93 -12.28
N LEU A 239 26.17 -15.61 -13.54
CA LEU A 239 27.17 -15.15 -14.49
C LEU A 239 27.75 -13.80 -14.08
N ALA A 240 26.90 -12.83 -13.74
CA ALA A 240 27.30 -11.50 -13.30
C ALA A 240 28.17 -11.55 -12.02
N PHE A 241 27.83 -12.45 -11.09
CA PHE A 241 28.64 -12.70 -9.90
C PHE A 241 30.03 -13.24 -10.26
N LYS A 242 30.10 -14.27 -11.13
CA LYS A 242 31.36 -14.84 -11.62
C LYS A 242 32.23 -13.79 -12.32
N GLU A 243 31.61 -12.90 -13.10
CA GLU A 243 32.26 -11.85 -13.88
C GLU A 243 32.49 -10.54 -13.09
N LYS A 244 32.08 -10.49 -11.81
CA LYS A 244 32.18 -9.30 -10.93
C LYS A 244 31.58 -8.03 -11.54
N ARG A 245 30.43 -8.15 -12.20
CA ARG A 245 29.67 -7.03 -12.77
C ARG A 245 28.26 -6.94 -12.20
N PRO A 246 27.59 -5.78 -12.30
CA PRO A 246 26.17 -5.69 -11.99
C PRO A 246 25.33 -6.60 -12.90
N PRO A 247 24.35 -7.35 -12.36
CA PRO A 247 23.45 -8.15 -13.16
C PRO A 247 22.47 -7.29 -13.97
N ARG A 248 22.02 -7.80 -15.11
CA ARG A 248 21.08 -7.14 -16.02
C ARG A 248 19.82 -7.98 -16.23
N TYR A 249 18.95 -7.99 -15.23
CA TYR A 249 17.73 -8.77 -15.26
C TYR A 249 16.65 -8.22 -16.20
N LYS A 250 15.94 -9.12 -16.88
CA LYS A 250 14.89 -8.82 -17.87
C LYS A 250 13.51 -9.30 -17.45
N GLY A 251 13.40 -10.15 -16.42
CA GLY A 251 12.12 -10.71 -15.97
C GLY A 251 11.70 -11.95 -16.76
N GLU A 252 12.65 -12.77 -17.19
CA GLU A 252 12.48 -14.00 -17.98
C GLU A 252 13.46 -15.10 -17.55
#